data_AF-X1AUA6-F1
#
_entry.id   AF-X1AUA6-F1
#
_cell.length_a   1.000
_cell.length_b   1.000
_cell.length_c   1.000
_cell.angle_alpha   90.00
_cell.angle_beta   90.00
_cell.angle_gamma   90.00
#
_symmetry.space_group_name_H-M   'P 1'
#
loop_
_entity.id
_entity.type
_entity.pdbx_description
1 polymer ?
#
loop_
_entity_poly.entity_id
_entity_poly.type
_entity_poly.pdbx_seq_one_letter_code
_entity_poly.pdbx_strand_id
1 'polypeptide(L)'
;GASGSFPALILATLSAARALELEPLLIYSVGSSEYGANIPEFTFTQMLDSLNEKNILPYKLLAISMGGDLDRAEGMFYPDSQDTIKKIVQDSGTLVIDADSIEENILQRMQLYKKSAKEQLIKAFVNIGGATPNYGNTNASITYPNGLVISGPKIPDHPERGLIFEYQNLGIPIIHLLNIRDLAVKNGLPIDPTPLPEIGEGGVYRRIAYNKYIIIFAIAIEFLYLFWVLKIRHK
;
A
#
# COMPACT_ATOMS: atom_id res chain seq x y z
N GLY A 1 2.23 5.69 3.11
CA GLY A 1 1.81 6.03 4.48
C GLY A 1 0.61 5.17 4.86
N ALA A 2 0.52 4.74 6.12
CA ALA A 2 -0.51 3.80 6.55
C ALA A 2 -1.12 4.10 7.91
N SER A 3 -2.42 3.77 8.05
CA SER A 3 -3.19 3.85 9.29
C SER A 3 -3.35 2.48 9.95
N GLY A 4 -3.29 2.47 11.29
CA GLY A 4 -3.64 1.33 12.15
C GLY A 4 -5.03 0.75 11.90
N SER A 5 -5.96 1.51 11.31
CA SER A 5 -7.30 1.00 10.98
C SER A 5 -7.31 -0.12 9.94
N PHE A 6 -6.22 -0.31 9.17
CA PHE A 6 -6.19 -1.23 8.02
C PHE A 6 -4.97 -2.17 8.00
N PRO A 7 -4.69 -2.94 9.06
CA PRO A 7 -3.50 -3.78 9.14
C PRO A 7 -3.41 -4.81 8.01
N ALA A 8 -4.56 -5.34 7.57
CA ALA A 8 -4.64 -6.28 6.44
C ALA A 8 -4.16 -5.64 5.12
N LEU A 9 -4.51 -4.38 4.85
CA LEU A 9 -4.04 -3.67 3.66
C LEU A 9 -2.55 -3.33 3.74
N ILE A 10 -2.03 -3.04 4.94
CA ILE A 10 -0.60 -2.84 5.13
C ILE A 10 0.14 -4.13 4.80
N LEU A 11 -0.28 -5.26 5.38
CA LEU A 11 0.29 -6.57 5.11
C LEU A 11 0.22 -6.92 3.61
N ALA A 12 -0.93 -6.72 2.97
CA ALA A 12 -1.09 -6.98 1.54
C ALA A 12 -0.15 -6.11 0.69
N THR A 13 0.00 -4.83 1.03
CA THR A 13 0.90 -3.90 0.34
C THR A 13 2.35 -4.32 0.48
N LEU A 14 2.79 -4.68 1.70
CA LEU A 14 4.16 -5.16 1.93
C LEU A 14 4.41 -6.51 1.25
N SER A 15 3.41 -7.39 1.19
CA SER A 15 3.50 -8.67 0.49
C SER A 15 3.67 -8.47 -1.02
N ALA A 16 2.92 -7.52 -1.60
CA ALA A 16 3.07 -7.12 -2.99
C ALA A 16 4.45 -6.49 -3.25
N ALA A 17 4.92 -5.62 -2.35
CA ALA A 17 6.26 -5.05 -2.43
C ALA A 17 7.33 -6.15 -2.42
N ARG A 18 7.19 -7.17 -1.57
CA ARG A 18 8.13 -8.30 -1.51
C ARG A 18 8.11 -9.12 -2.79
N ALA A 19 6.93 -9.45 -3.31
CA ALA A 19 6.78 -10.23 -4.54
C ALA A 19 7.33 -9.50 -5.77
N LEU A 20 7.33 -8.18 -5.76
CA LEU A 20 7.83 -7.31 -6.82
C LEU A 20 9.26 -6.80 -6.58
N GLU A 21 9.93 -7.28 -5.51
CA GLU A 21 11.29 -6.87 -5.12
C GLU A 21 11.43 -5.35 -4.95
N LEU A 22 10.39 -4.70 -4.41
CA LEU A 22 10.36 -3.27 -4.14
C LEU A 22 10.91 -2.95 -2.75
N GLU A 23 11.38 -1.71 -2.61
CA GLU A 23 11.82 -1.12 -1.34
C GLU A 23 10.71 -0.20 -0.78
N PRO A 24 9.83 -0.69 0.10
CA PRO A 24 8.77 0.12 0.69
C PRO A 24 9.35 1.01 1.80
N LEU A 25 9.06 2.31 1.70
CA LEU A 25 9.24 3.26 2.80
C LEU A 25 7.91 3.38 3.56
N LEU A 26 7.81 2.80 4.76
CA LEU A 26 6.56 2.73 5.52
C LEU A 26 6.57 3.69 6.71
N ILE A 27 5.72 4.72 6.67
CA ILE A 27 5.35 5.52 7.84
C ILE A 27 3.99 5.05 8.36
N TYR A 28 3.94 4.67 9.64
CA TYR A 28 2.78 4.06 10.29
C TYR A 28 2.15 5.00 11.34
N SER A 29 0.85 5.25 11.24
CA SER A 29 0.05 5.97 12.22
C SER A 29 -0.67 4.95 13.11
N VAL A 30 -0.35 4.92 14.41
CA VAL A 30 -0.79 3.85 15.34
C VAL A 30 -2.31 3.81 15.53
N GLY A 31 -2.93 4.98 15.72
CA GLY A 31 -4.36 5.09 15.99
C GLY A 31 -5.22 4.35 14.97
N SER A 32 -6.21 3.63 15.50
CA SER A 32 -7.05 2.70 14.76
C SER A 32 -8.53 2.87 15.13
N SER A 33 -9.41 2.59 14.18
CA SER A 33 -10.86 2.49 14.37
C SER A 33 -11.28 1.05 14.75
N GLU A 34 -12.59 0.85 14.92
CA GLU A 34 -13.26 -0.33 15.52
C GLU A 34 -12.75 -1.72 15.08
N TYR A 35 -12.31 -1.88 13.83
CA TYR A 35 -11.91 -3.19 13.26
C TYR A 35 -10.45 -3.25 12.78
N GLY A 36 -9.61 -2.31 13.19
CA GLY A 36 -8.18 -2.28 12.82
C GLY A 36 -7.27 -2.89 13.90
N ALA A 37 -6.05 -2.38 13.98
CA ALA A 37 -5.02 -2.77 14.94
C ALA A 37 -5.29 -2.13 16.32
N ASN A 38 -6.44 -2.43 16.91
CA ASN A 38 -6.95 -1.81 18.15
C ASN A 38 -6.59 -2.58 19.43
N ILE A 39 -5.90 -3.72 19.35
CA ILE A 39 -5.31 -4.42 20.49
C ILE A 39 -3.98 -3.71 20.83
N PRO A 40 -3.87 -3.01 21.98
CA PRO A 40 -2.68 -2.19 22.30
C PRO A 40 -1.37 -2.98 22.27
N GLU A 41 -1.40 -4.24 22.70
CA GLU A 41 -0.24 -5.14 22.74
C GLU A 41 0.06 -5.77 21.37
N PHE A 42 -0.80 -5.56 20.37
CA PHE A 42 -0.69 -6.18 19.07
C PHE A 42 -1.07 -5.21 17.94
N THR A 43 -0.45 -4.03 17.94
CA THR A 43 -0.54 -3.08 16.83
C THR A 43 0.24 -3.57 15.62
N PHE A 44 0.19 -2.85 14.48
CA PHE A 44 0.97 -3.24 13.32
C PHE A 44 2.49 -3.29 13.57
N THR A 45 3.00 -2.57 14.58
CA THR A 45 4.40 -2.68 15.02
C THR A 45 4.71 -4.12 15.45
N GLN A 46 3.93 -4.67 16.40
CA GLN A 46 4.13 -6.04 16.88
C GLN A 46 3.81 -7.10 15.81
N MET A 47 2.85 -6.81 14.93
CA MET A 47 2.57 -7.68 13.77
C MET A 47 3.79 -7.75 12.84
N LEU A 48 4.41 -6.60 12.52
CA LEU A 48 5.58 -6.55 11.65
C LEU A 48 6.78 -7.24 12.30
N ASP A 49 7.01 -7.03 13.60
CA ASP A 49 8.09 -7.72 14.34
C ASP A 49 7.91 -9.24 14.30
N SER A 50 6.70 -9.74 14.56
CA SER A 50 6.38 -11.17 14.49
C SER A 50 6.63 -11.77 13.10
N LEU A 51 6.39 -11.00 12.03
CA LEU A 51 6.65 -11.42 10.64
C LEU A 51 8.16 -11.39 10.32
N ASN A 52 8.88 -10.40 10.84
CA ASN A 52 10.32 -10.25 10.68
C ASN A 52 11.09 -11.38 11.39
N GLU A 53 10.72 -11.71 12.63
CA GLU A 53 11.32 -12.83 13.40
C GLU A 53 11.22 -14.17 12.66
N LYS A 54 10.15 -14.36 11.89
CA LYS A 54 9.92 -15.54 11.05
C LYS A 54 10.50 -15.43 9.63
N ASN A 55 11.21 -14.34 9.33
CA ASN A 55 11.78 -14.04 8.01
C ASN A 55 10.74 -13.94 6.87
N ILE A 56 9.48 -13.64 7.19
CA ILE A 56 8.37 -13.56 6.22
C ILE A 56 8.38 -12.22 5.48
N LEU A 57 8.61 -11.12 6.19
CA LEU A 57 8.86 -9.81 5.61
C LEU A 57 10.25 -9.32 6.06
N PRO A 58 11.01 -8.61 5.23
CA PRO A 58 12.31 -8.08 5.60
C PRO A 58 12.25 -6.56 5.81
N TYR A 59 11.10 -6.03 6.22
CA TYR A 59 10.81 -4.60 6.22
C TYR A 59 10.75 -4.03 7.63
N LYS A 60 11.09 -2.74 7.75
CA LYS A 60 10.99 -1.99 9.00
C LYS A 60 10.17 -0.74 8.78
N LEU A 61 9.62 -0.20 9.86
CA LEU A 61 9.01 1.12 9.84
C LEU A 61 10.10 2.17 9.60
N LEU A 62 9.85 3.09 8.68
CA LEU A 62 10.68 4.28 8.49
C LEU A 62 10.44 5.27 9.62
N ALA A 63 9.16 5.48 9.96
CA ALA A 63 8.75 6.35 11.04
C ALA A 63 7.37 5.93 11.57
N ILE A 64 7.03 6.41 12.75
CA ILE A 64 5.78 6.13 13.45
C ILE A 64 5.18 7.42 14.01
N SER A 65 3.86 7.50 14.06
CA SER A 65 3.14 8.61 14.70
C SER A 65 1.98 8.07 15.54
N MET A 66 1.38 8.93 16.36
CA MET A 66 0.25 8.54 17.21
C MET A 66 -0.98 8.13 16.40
N GLY A 67 -1.19 8.65 15.20
CA GLY A 67 -2.41 8.38 14.44
C GLY A 67 -3.64 8.98 15.11
N GLY A 68 -4.83 8.44 14.81
CA GLY A 68 -6.09 9.01 15.31
C GLY A 68 -6.39 10.39 14.71
N ASP A 69 -7.27 11.14 15.37
CA ASP A 69 -7.63 12.47 14.87
C ASP A 69 -6.43 13.40 14.89
N LEU A 70 -6.28 14.15 13.80
CA LEU A 70 -5.15 15.01 13.48
C LEU A 70 -3.75 14.38 13.66
N ASP A 71 -3.63 13.04 13.65
CA ASP A 71 -2.40 12.30 13.93
C ASP A 71 -1.86 12.47 15.38
N ARG A 72 -2.73 12.88 16.32
CA ARG A 72 -2.43 13.19 17.74
C ARG A 72 -3.12 12.28 18.76
N ALA A 73 -3.83 11.28 18.27
CA ALA A 73 -4.75 10.46 19.03
C ALA A 73 -5.78 11.29 19.82
N GLU A 74 -6.24 12.40 19.23
CA GLU A 74 -7.34 13.19 19.78
C GLU A 74 -8.69 12.48 19.55
N GLY A 75 -9.69 12.83 20.36
CA GLY A 75 -11.06 12.32 20.21
C GLY A 75 -11.24 10.83 20.51
N MET A 76 -10.31 10.21 21.25
CA MET A 76 -10.39 8.80 21.60
C MET A 76 -11.52 8.51 22.58
N PHE A 77 -12.14 7.33 22.44
CA PHE A 77 -13.28 6.93 23.27
C PHE A 77 -12.91 6.70 24.74
N TYR A 78 -11.74 6.11 25.00
CA TYR A 78 -11.26 5.86 26.36
C TYR A 78 -10.29 6.97 26.82
N PRO A 79 -10.37 7.41 28.09
CA PRO A 79 -9.52 8.49 28.60
C PRO A 79 -8.01 8.21 28.56
N ASP A 80 -7.61 6.95 28.66
CA ASP A 80 -6.22 6.48 28.69
C ASP A 80 -5.68 6.08 27.31
N SER A 81 -6.49 6.17 26.26
CA SER A 81 -6.07 5.80 24.90
C SER A 81 -4.87 6.60 24.40
N GLN A 82 -4.82 7.91 24.70
CA GLN A 82 -3.74 8.77 24.23
C GLN A 82 -2.40 8.38 24.89
N ASP A 83 -2.40 8.15 26.20
CA ASP A 83 -1.22 7.69 26.94
C ASP A 83 -0.77 6.30 26.48
N THR A 84 -1.73 5.40 26.23
CA THR A 84 -1.46 4.06 25.69
C THR A 84 -0.79 4.13 24.31
N ILE A 85 -1.34 4.94 23.40
CA ILE A 85 -0.76 5.13 22.06
C ILE A 85 0.62 5.78 22.15
N LYS A 86 0.78 6.79 23.00
CA LYS A 86 2.07 7.45 23.22
C LYS A 86 3.12 6.44 23.69
N LYS A 87 2.75 5.55 24.62
CA LYS A 87 3.63 4.47 25.08
C LYS A 87 3.99 3.52 23.94
N ILE A 88 3.03 3.08 23.13
CA ILE A 88 3.30 2.21 21.96
C ILE A 88 4.29 2.87 21.00
N VAL A 89 4.11 4.17 20.71
CA VAL A 89 5.01 4.95 19.85
C VAL A 89 6.42 5.00 20.43
N GLN A 90 6.55 5.27 21.74
CA GLN A 90 7.83 5.34 22.45
C GLN A 90 8.54 3.97 22.51
N ASP A 91 7.81 2.91 22.81
CA ASP A 91 8.33 1.56 22.97
C ASP A 91 8.71 0.92 21.61
N SER A 92 8.25 1.48 20.48
CA SER A 92 8.52 0.96 19.13
C SER A 92 9.99 1.01 18.69
N GLY A 93 10.82 1.84 19.34
CA GLY A 93 12.20 2.11 18.92
C GLY A 93 12.33 2.72 17.51
N THR A 94 11.22 3.13 16.90
CA THR A 94 11.15 3.72 15.56
C THR A 94 11.21 5.26 15.67
N LEU A 95 11.68 5.93 14.62
CA LEU A 95 11.65 7.39 14.55
C LEU A 95 10.22 7.92 14.71
N VAL A 96 9.99 8.75 15.72
CA VAL A 96 8.68 9.33 16.01
C VAL A 96 8.49 10.62 15.20
N ILE A 97 7.33 10.74 14.57
CA ILE A 97 6.82 11.99 14.00
C ILE A 97 5.89 12.60 15.03
N ASP A 98 6.26 13.80 15.48
CA ASP A 98 5.51 14.62 16.42
C ASP A 98 5.53 16.05 15.86
N ALA A 99 4.35 16.58 15.55
CA ALA A 99 4.22 17.82 14.79
C ALA A 99 3.08 18.69 15.35
N ASP A 100 3.30 20.00 15.36
CA ASP A 100 2.38 20.98 15.95
C ASP A 100 1.27 21.41 14.98
N SER A 101 1.31 20.93 13.74
CA SER A 101 0.21 21.08 12.77
C SER A 101 0.19 19.94 11.74
N ILE A 102 -0.93 19.79 11.02
CA ILE A 102 -1.01 18.85 9.90
C ILE A 102 -0.09 19.25 8.75
N GLU A 103 0.05 20.55 8.47
CA GLU A 103 0.99 21.04 7.47
C GLU A 103 2.42 20.60 7.80
N GLU A 104 2.85 20.84 9.04
CA GLU A 104 4.18 20.41 9.50
C GLU A 104 4.33 18.88 9.42
N ASN A 105 3.31 18.13 9.84
CA ASN A 105 3.33 16.67 9.77
C ASN A 105 3.52 16.16 8.33
N ILE A 106 2.78 16.74 7.37
CA ILE A 106 2.93 16.43 5.94
C ILE A 106 4.36 16.73 5.48
N LEU A 107 4.89 17.91 5.82
CA LEU A 107 6.25 18.32 5.44
C LEU A 107 7.31 17.39 6.02
N GLN A 108 7.22 17.03 7.32
CA GLN A 108 8.13 16.09 7.97
C GLN A 108 8.10 14.72 7.27
N ARG A 109 6.91 14.19 6.96
CA ARG A 109 6.76 12.92 6.21
C ARG A 109 7.41 13.01 4.83
N MET A 110 7.18 14.07 4.07
CA MET A 110 7.81 14.27 2.75
C MET A 110 9.34 14.31 2.85
N GLN A 111 9.88 15.02 3.84
CA GLN A 111 11.32 15.10 4.09
C GLN A 111 11.90 13.72 4.44
N LEU A 112 11.22 12.94 5.27
CA LEU A 112 11.64 11.58 5.63
C LEU A 112 11.66 10.65 4.43
N TYR A 113 10.61 10.67 3.59
CA TYR A 113 10.58 9.88 2.37
C TYR A 113 11.71 10.29 1.42
N LYS A 114 11.90 11.59 1.19
CA LYS A 114 12.97 12.11 0.32
C LYS A 114 14.36 11.70 0.83
N LYS A 115 14.63 11.87 2.12
CA LYS A 115 15.90 11.50 2.75
C LYS A 115 16.18 10.01 2.64
N SER A 116 15.14 9.19 2.81
CA SER A 116 15.28 7.72 2.81
C SER A 116 15.39 7.14 1.41
N ALA A 117 14.73 7.75 0.42
CA ALA A 117 14.87 7.38 -0.98
C ALA A 117 16.26 7.73 -1.56
N LYS A 118 17.04 8.59 -0.87
CA LYS A 118 18.37 9.05 -1.31
C LYS A 118 18.30 9.62 -2.73
N GLU A 119 19.06 9.05 -3.67
CA GLU A 119 19.09 9.44 -5.08
C GLU A 119 17.99 8.74 -5.91
N GLN A 120 17.24 7.81 -5.33
CA GLN A 120 16.18 7.11 -6.03
C GLN A 120 14.89 7.93 -6.04
N LEU A 121 14.18 7.88 -7.16
CA LEU A 121 12.87 8.50 -7.29
C LEU A 121 11.80 7.58 -6.72
N ILE A 122 10.93 8.12 -5.87
CA ILE A 122 9.72 7.46 -5.40
C ILE A 122 8.82 7.19 -6.61
N LYS A 123 8.52 5.92 -6.88
CA LYS A 123 7.79 5.47 -8.07
C LYS A 123 6.28 5.44 -7.91
N ALA A 124 5.79 5.31 -6.67
CA ALA A 124 4.38 5.35 -6.34
C ALA A 124 4.23 5.75 -4.87
N PHE A 125 3.14 6.43 -4.54
CA PHE A 125 2.74 6.65 -3.15
C PHE A 125 1.51 5.81 -2.84
N VAL A 126 1.61 4.95 -1.83
CA VAL A 126 0.48 4.16 -1.34
C VAL A 126 -0.10 4.84 -0.11
N ASN A 127 -1.36 5.25 -0.20
CA ASN A 127 -2.15 5.69 0.94
C ASN A 127 -3.02 4.55 1.45
N ILE A 128 -2.85 4.19 2.72
CA ILE A 128 -3.66 3.16 3.37
C ILE A 128 -4.47 3.79 4.50
N GLY A 129 -5.78 3.80 4.34
CA GLY A 129 -6.73 4.38 5.28
C GLY A 129 -6.86 5.90 5.18
N GLY A 130 -7.48 6.48 6.21
CA GLY A 130 -7.88 7.90 6.25
C GLY A 130 -7.02 8.76 7.17
N ALA A 131 -5.77 8.38 7.45
CA ALA A 131 -4.90 9.19 8.31
C ALA A 131 -4.76 10.61 7.73
N THR A 132 -5.09 11.63 8.52
CA THR A 132 -5.19 13.02 8.07
C THR A 132 -3.96 13.52 7.30
N PRO A 133 -2.71 13.29 7.74
CA PRO A 133 -1.53 13.72 6.98
C PRO A 133 -1.41 13.03 5.61
N ASN A 134 -1.93 11.81 5.46
CA ASN A 134 -1.87 11.13 4.18
C ASN A 134 -3.05 11.52 3.28
N TYR A 135 -4.28 11.47 3.81
CA TYR A 135 -5.52 11.65 3.07
C TYR A 135 -5.84 13.12 2.78
N GLY A 136 -5.48 14.01 3.69
CA GLY A 136 -5.81 15.43 3.64
C GLY A 136 -7.10 15.79 4.38
N ASN A 137 -7.18 17.05 4.79
CA ASN A 137 -8.33 17.64 5.49
C ASN A 137 -9.03 18.66 4.59
N THR A 138 -9.35 18.26 3.35
CA THR A 138 -9.98 19.13 2.36
C THR A 138 -11.16 18.43 1.70
N ASN A 139 -12.13 19.20 1.18
CA ASN A 139 -13.27 18.64 0.43
C ASN A 139 -12.84 17.80 -0.78
N ALA A 140 -11.70 18.12 -1.40
CA ALA A 140 -11.15 17.34 -2.51
C ALA A 140 -10.68 15.93 -2.08
N SER A 141 -10.30 15.77 -0.81
CA SER A 141 -9.86 14.48 -0.26
C SER A 141 -11.01 13.49 -0.23
N ILE A 142 -12.21 13.93 0.13
CA ILE A 142 -13.44 13.12 0.22
C ILE A 142 -13.77 12.43 -1.11
N THR A 143 -13.50 13.10 -2.23
CA THR A 143 -13.81 12.59 -3.57
C THR A 143 -12.59 11.96 -4.25
N TYR A 144 -11.48 11.76 -3.54
CA TYR A 144 -10.30 11.15 -4.11
C TYR A 144 -10.58 9.69 -4.51
N PRO A 145 -10.27 9.28 -5.76
CA PRO A 145 -10.63 7.95 -6.22
C PRO A 145 -9.85 6.85 -5.50
N ASN A 146 -10.54 5.76 -5.16
CA ASN A 146 -9.92 4.54 -4.65
C ASN A 146 -9.29 3.71 -5.78
N GLY A 147 -8.18 3.04 -5.47
CA GLY A 147 -7.40 2.21 -6.39
C GLY A 147 -6.16 2.94 -6.93
N LEU A 148 -5.69 2.51 -8.11
CA LEU A 148 -4.58 3.14 -8.82
C LEU A 148 -5.06 4.43 -9.50
N VAL A 149 -4.38 5.53 -9.21
CA VAL A 149 -4.67 6.87 -9.70
C VAL A 149 -3.43 7.44 -10.37
N ILE A 150 -3.47 7.52 -11.70
CA ILE A 150 -2.39 8.12 -12.52
C ILE A 150 -2.73 9.57 -12.88
N SER A 151 -4.01 9.85 -13.10
CA SER A 151 -4.55 11.18 -13.34
C SER A 151 -5.63 11.46 -12.31
N GLY A 152 -5.27 12.15 -11.23
CA GLY A 152 -6.17 12.44 -10.12
C GLY A 152 -7.01 13.71 -10.31
N PRO A 153 -7.84 14.04 -9.32
CA PRO A 153 -8.68 15.24 -9.32
C PRO A 153 -7.84 16.52 -9.22
N LYS A 154 -8.48 17.69 -9.36
CA LYS A 154 -7.82 18.99 -9.16
C LYS A 154 -7.17 19.05 -7.77
N ILE A 155 -5.90 19.43 -7.75
CA ILE A 155 -5.13 19.60 -6.50
C ILE A 155 -5.67 20.83 -5.77
N PRO A 156 -6.10 20.70 -4.49
CA PRO A 156 -6.54 21.84 -3.71
C PRO A 156 -5.33 22.72 -3.32
N ASP A 157 -5.56 24.03 -3.33
CA ASP A 157 -4.59 25.02 -2.82
C ASP A 157 -4.81 25.17 -1.32
N HIS A 158 -4.34 24.20 -0.55
CA HIS A 158 -4.48 24.15 0.91
C HIS A 158 -3.28 23.42 1.53
N PRO A 159 -2.72 23.93 2.65
CA PRO A 159 -1.54 23.32 3.28
C PRO A 159 -1.83 21.91 3.83
N GLU A 160 -3.06 21.66 4.28
CA GLU A 160 -3.49 20.34 4.76
C GLU A 160 -4.05 19.44 3.66
N ARG A 161 -3.64 19.63 2.40
CA ARG A 161 -4.12 18.80 1.29
C ARG A 161 -3.72 17.34 1.44
N GLY A 162 -2.71 17.01 2.22
CA GLY A 162 -2.31 15.62 2.49
C GLY A 162 -1.37 15.06 1.42
N LEU A 163 -0.63 14.03 1.81
CA LEU A 163 0.40 13.43 0.97
C LEU A 163 -0.13 12.88 -0.36
N ILE A 164 -1.38 12.42 -0.44
CA ILE A 164 -1.95 11.96 -1.72
C ILE A 164 -1.90 13.06 -2.78
N PHE A 165 -2.16 14.31 -2.40
CA PHE A 165 -2.12 15.43 -3.32
C PHE A 165 -0.72 15.99 -3.52
N GLU A 166 0.15 15.93 -2.50
CA GLU A 166 1.56 16.28 -2.64
C GLU A 166 2.27 15.39 -3.66
N TYR A 167 2.10 14.07 -3.55
CA TYR A 167 2.70 13.12 -4.49
C TYR A 167 2.05 13.17 -5.87
N GLN A 168 0.75 13.45 -5.95
CA GLN A 168 0.10 13.71 -7.22
C GLN A 168 0.68 14.96 -7.91
N ASN A 169 0.94 16.03 -7.15
CA ASN A 169 1.57 17.25 -7.67
C ASN A 169 2.97 16.99 -8.25
N LEU A 170 3.67 16.00 -7.72
CA LEU A 170 4.97 15.54 -8.21
C LEU A 170 4.86 14.59 -9.41
N GLY A 171 3.65 14.30 -9.90
CA GLY A 171 3.41 13.36 -10.99
C GLY A 171 3.63 11.90 -10.62
N ILE A 172 3.63 11.58 -9.31
CA ILE A 172 3.83 10.22 -8.81
C ILE A 172 2.46 9.51 -8.74
N PRO A 173 2.31 8.30 -9.31
CA PRO A 173 1.09 7.51 -9.21
C PRO A 173 0.69 7.25 -7.76
N ILE A 174 -0.60 7.39 -7.46
CA ILE A 174 -1.16 7.15 -6.13
C ILE A 174 -1.92 5.82 -6.13
N ILE A 175 -1.69 5.00 -5.12
CA ILE A 175 -2.54 3.84 -4.81
C ILE A 175 -3.30 4.17 -3.54
N HIS A 176 -4.57 4.53 -3.69
CA HIS A 176 -5.42 4.94 -2.58
C HIS A 176 -6.29 3.77 -2.11
N LEU A 177 -6.03 3.28 -0.91
CA LEU A 177 -6.69 2.13 -0.31
C LEU A 177 -7.48 2.55 0.93
N LEU A 178 -8.78 2.85 0.77
CA LEU A 178 -9.66 3.26 1.86
C LEU A 178 -11.01 2.54 1.83
N ASN A 179 -11.74 2.65 0.73
CA ASN A 179 -13.06 2.03 0.58
C ASN A 179 -12.93 0.57 0.10
N ILE A 180 -12.88 -0.36 1.04
CA ILE A 180 -12.70 -1.81 0.77
C ILE A 180 -13.78 -2.35 -0.17
N ARG A 181 -15.04 -1.92 0.01
CA ARG A 181 -16.16 -2.41 -0.80
C ARG A 181 -16.02 -1.98 -2.26
N ASP A 182 -15.71 -0.69 -2.48
CA ASP A 182 -15.46 -0.15 -3.81
C ASP A 182 -14.24 -0.82 -4.47
N LEU A 183 -13.15 -0.99 -3.72
CA LEU A 183 -11.95 -1.69 -4.18
C LEU A 183 -12.27 -3.13 -4.59
N ALA A 184 -13.05 -3.87 -3.79
CA ALA A 184 -13.44 -5.24 -4.11
C ALA A 184 -14.24 -5.29 -5.42
N VAL A 185 -15.27 -4.47 -5.55
CA VAL A 185 -16.13 -4.42 -6.75
C VAL A 185 -15.33 -4.06 -8.00
N LYS A 186 -14.50 -3.02 -7.95
CA LYS A 186 -13.68 -2.58 -9.08
C LYS A 186 -12.70 -3.64 -9.57
N ASN A 187 -12.23 -4.50 -8.66
CA ASN A 187 -11.27 -5.54 -8.96
C ASN A 187 -11.91 -6.92 -9.16
N GLY A 188 -13.24 -7.02 -9.22
CA GLY A 188 -13.95 -8.28 -9.42
C GLY A 188 -13.74 -9.27 -8.27
N LEU A 189 -13.56 -8.76 -7.06
CA LEU A 189 -13.42 -9.56 -5.84
C LEU A 189 -14.78 -9.65 -5.12
N PRO A 190 -15.13 -10.81 -4.55
CA PRO A 190 -16.32 -10.90 -3.72
C PRO A 190 -16.16 -10.06 -2.45
N ILE A 191 -17.27 -9.48 -2.00
CA ILE A 191 -17.35 -8.77 -0.72
C ILE A 191 -17.78 -9.79 0.34
N ASP A 192 -17.02 -9.86 1.43
CA ASP A 192 -17.26 -10.75 2.57
C ASP A 192 -17.64 -12.19 2.19
N PRO A 193 -16.83 -12.86 1.33
CA PRO A 193 -17.14 -14.21 0.87
C PRO A 193 -17.11 -15.23 2.01
N THR A 194 -18.12 -16.09 2.06
CA THR A 194 -18.17 -17.26 2.94
C THR A 194 -18.52 -18.51 2.12
N PRO A 195 -17.59 -19.48 1.95
CA PRO A 195 -16.22 -19.52 2.46
C PRO A 195 -15.29 -18.51 1.76
N LEU A 196 -14.09 -18.29 2.31
CA LEU A 196 -13.04 -17.54 1.61
C LEU A 196 -12.68 -18.24 0.29
N PRO A 197 -12.41 -17.49 -0.80
CA PRO A 197 -11.93 -18.06 -2.06
C PRO A 197 -10.61 -18.80 -1.88
N GLU A 198 -10.32 -19.78 -2.75
CA GLU A 198 -9.03 -20.46 -2.69
C GLU A 198 -7.90 -19.54 -3.12
N ILE A 199 -6.68 -19.83 -2.65
CA ILE A 199 -5.50 -19.06 -3.02
C ILE A 199 -5.26 -19.16 -4.52
N GLY A 200 -5.11 -18.02 -5.19
CA GLY A 200 -4.95 -17.94 -6.64
C GLY A 200 -6.27 -17.83 -7.40
N GLU A 201 -7.41 -17.82 -6.70
CA GLU A 201 -8.71 -17.50 -7.26
C GLU A 201 -9.05 -16.01 -7.07
N GLY A 202 -9.80 -15.44 -8.02
CA GLY A 202 -10.25 -14.04 -7.99
C GLY A 202 -9.79 -13.23 -9.20
N GLY A 203 -10.53 -12.17 -9.53
CA GLY A 203 -10.35 -11.37 -10.75
C GLY A 203 -8.99 -10.66 -10.88
N VAL A 204 -8.20 -10.61 -9.81
CA VAL A 204 -6.85 -10.03 -9.78
C VAL A 204 -5.75 -11.02 -10.22
N TYR A 205 -6.01 -12.33 -10.15
CA TYR A 205 -5.06 -13.34 -10.61
C TYR A 205 -5.20 -13.53 -12.12
N ARG A 206 -4.10 -13.35 -12.84
CA ARG A 206 -4.01 -13.68 -14.27
C ARG A 206 -2.98 -14.76 -14.47
N ARG A 207 -3.37 -15.84 -15.13
CA ARG A 207 -2.46 -16.87 -15.60
C ARG A 207 -2.38 -16.81 -17.12
N ILE A 208 -1.18 -16.60 -17.64
CA ILE A 208 -0.94 -16.80 -19.07
C ILE A 208 -0.92 -18.31 -19.31
N ALA A 209 -1.99 -18.82 -19.90
CA ALA A 209 -2.09 -20.22 -20.32
C ALA A 209 -1.70 -20.32 -21.79
N TYR A 210 -0.55 -20.96 -22.06
CA TYR A 210 -0.14 -21.26 -23.42
C TYR A 210 -0.86 -22.52 -23.91
N ASN A 211 -1.49 -22.43 -25.09
CA ASN A 211 -2.06 -23.61 -25.73
C ASN A 211 -0.95 -24.46 -26.32
N LYS A 212 -0.56 -25.53 -25.59
CA LYS A 212 0.52 -26.44 -25.97
C LYS A 212 0.30 -27.06 -27.35
N TYR A 213 -0.94 -27.32 -27.76
CA TYR A 213 -1.23 -27.90 -29.07
C TYR A 213 -0.90 -26.92 -30.19
N ILE A 214 -1.22 -25.63 -30.02
CA ILE A 214 -0.86 -24.59 -31.00
C ILE A 214 0.66 -24.46 -31.10
N ILE A 215 1.36 -24.48 -29.97
CA ILE A 215 2.83 -24.43 -29.95
C ILE A 215 3.42 -25.62 -30.69
N ILE A 216 2.97 -26.84 -30.37
CA ILE A 216 3.45 -28.08 -31.02
C ILE A 216 3.15 -28.03 -32.52
N PHE A 217 1.97 -27.58 -32.91
CA PHE A 217 1.57 -27.48 -34.32
C PHE A 217 2.41 -26.45 -35.08
N ALA A 218 2.69 -25.29 -34.48
CA ALA A 218 3.57 -24.28 -35.06
C ALA A 218 4.99 -24.81 -35.26
N ILE A 219 5.55 -25.48 -34.23
CA ILE A 219 6.87 -26.13 -34.31
C ILE A 219 6.88 -27.20 -35.41
N ALA A 220 5.84 -28.04 -35.50
CA ALA A 220 5.74 -29.07 -36.52
C ALA A 220 5.71 -28.50 -37.94
N ILE A 221 4.99 -27.40 -38.16
CA ILE A 221 4.97 -26.69 -39.45
C ILE A 221 6.36 -26.16 -39.81
N GLU A 222 7.06 -25.53 -38.87
CA GLU A 222 8.42 -25.03 -39.11
C GLU A 222 9.39 -26.17 -39.46
N PHE A 223 9.33 -27.30 -38.75
CA PHE A 223 10.13 -28.47 -39.05
C PHE A 223 9.83 -29.04 -40.44
N LEU A 224 8.55 -29.14 -40.81
CA LEU A 224 8.15 -29.59 -42.14
C LEU A 224 8.63 -28.64 -43.24
N TYR A 225 8.55 -27.33 -43.01
CA TYR A 225 9.07 -26.32 -43.93
C TYR A 225 10.59 -26.44 -44.11
N LEU A 226 11.35 -26.52 -43.01
CA LEU A 226 12.80 -26.69 -43.05
C LEU A 226 13.18 -27.99 -43.77
N PHE A 227 12.49 -29.10 -43.49
CA PHE A 227 12.72 -30.38 -44.17
C PHE A 227 12.45 -30.28 -45.68
N TRP A 228 11.37 -29.61 -46.07
CA TRP A 228 11.03 -29.38 -47.48
C TRP A 228 12.10 -28.54 -48.19
N VAL A 229 12.55 -27.44 -47.57
CA VAL A 229 13.63 -26.58 -48.11
C VAL A 229 14.94 -27.35 -48.27
N LEU A 230 15.32 -28.15 -47.27
CA LEU A 230 16.53 -28.99 -47.33
C LEU A 230 16.44 -30.03 -48.46
N LYS A 231 15.27 -30.67 -48.62
CA LYS A 231 15.05 -31.65 -49.69
C LYS A 231 15.14 -31.04 -51.09
N ILE A 232 14.70 -29.78 -51.26
CA ILE A 232 14.84 -29.05 -52.53
C ILE A 232 16.29 -28.65 -52.80
N ARG A 233 17.04 -28.25 -51.77
CA ARG A 233 18.47 -27.90 -51.93
C ARG A 233 19.38 -29.07 -52.30
N HIS A 234 18.98 -30.31 -51.97
CA HIS A 234 19.74 -31.53 -52.25
C HIS A 234 19.27 -32.27 -53.53
N LYS A 235 18.35 -31.68 -54.30
CA LYS A 235 17.98 -32.10 -55.66
C LYS A 235 18.62 -31.17 -56.68
#